data_AF-A0A819Y0G9-F1
#
_entry.id   AF-A0A819Y0G9-F1
#
_cell.length_a   1.000
_cell.length_b   1.000
_cell.length_c   1.000
_cell.angle_alpha   90.00
_cell.angle_beta   90.00
_cell.angle_gamma   90.00
#
_symmetry.space_group_name_H-M   'P 1'
#
loop_
_entity.id
_entity.type
_entity.pdbx_description
1 polymer ?
#
loop_
_entity_poly.entity_id
_entity_poly.type
_entity_poly.pdbx_seq_one_letter_code
_entity_poly.pdbx_strand_id
1 'polypeptide(L)'
;MNGRMKQFKYFDKIIPNSALPYVHDYLQITCSINNAFRSPYVHDYSDDIDIAKLMLDRKNKINLLEDKLANKTFLKAKSWKRMEGESTALTSPLLSKEDIKRITMGIFQIKQALSYVNEHIDEAAHYESRHSNRKQYYAIIKYNSTNVKEWCCQCPNGNNTIDCCTHVCSIIWYLGLARHEKIPSKQFSNHFFNFFKDASSVPSDEDESSDEDEDDDVTYELAD
;
A
#
# COMPACT_ATOMS: atom_id res chain seq x y z
N MET A 1 -13.08 10.42 -2.96
CA MET A 1 -13.77 11.31 -3.93
C MET A 1 -14.09 10.63 -5.26
N ASN A 2 -13.10 10.16 -6.05
CA ASN A 2 -13.36 9.52 -7.37
C ASN A 2 -14.26 8.28 -7.28
N GLY A 3 -14.09 7.42 -6.27
CA GLY A 3 -14.96 6.24 -6.06
C GLY A 3 -16.45 6.61 -5.90
N ARG A 4 -16.76 7.64 -5.09
CA ARG A 4 -18.13 8.14 -4.92
C ARG A 4 -18.72 8.75 -6.19
N MET A 5 -17.88 9.31 -7.07
CA MET A 5 -18.35 9.80 -8.37
C MET A 5 -18.70 8.64 -9.31
N LYS A 6 -17.88 7.58 -9.33
CA LYS A 6 -18.12 6.38 -10.16
C LYS A 6 -19.31 5.55 -9.72
N GLN A 7 -19.85 5.76 -8.51
CA GLN A 7 -21.14 5.16 -8.12
C GLN A 7 -22.32 5.68 -8.96
N PHE A 8 -22.18 6.85 -9.58
CA PHE A 8 -23.17 7.36 -10.52
C PHE A 8 -22.89 6.77 -11.90
N LYS A 9 -23.84 5.96 -12.42
CA LYS A 9 -23.73 5.25 -13.71
C LYS A 9 -23.25 6.13 -14.88
N TYR A 10 -23.57 7.41 -14.85
CA TYR A 10 -23.13 8.38 -15.86
C TYR A 10 -21.61 8.59 -15.87
N PHE A 11 -20.96 8.66 -14.71
CA PHE A 11 -19.53 8.89 -14.56
C PHE A 11 -18.68 7.62 -14.54
N ASP A 12 -19.31 6.45 -14.42
CA ASP A 12 -18.62 5.15 -14.46
C ASP A 12 -18.20 4.74 -15.89
N LYS A 13 -18.95 5.21 -16.89
CA LYS A 13 -18.79 4.82 -18.30
C LYS A 13 -18.14 5.91 -19.15
N ILE A 14 -17.83 5.55 -20.40
CA ILE A 14 -17.33 6.48 -21.42
C ILE A 14 -18.41 7.51 -21.73
N ILE A 15 -18.09 8.80 -21.54
CA ILE A 15 -19.00 9.91 -21.81
C ILE A 15 -18.93 10.28 -23.30
N PRO A 16 -20.08 10.38 -24.01
CA PRO A 16 -20.10 10.76 -25.42
C PRO A 16 -19.71 12.23 -25.61
N ASN A 17 -19.04 12.55 -26.72
CA ASN A 17 -18.57 13.91 -27.02
C ASN A 17 -19.69 14.97 -27.04
N SER A 18 -20.91 14.57 -27.41
CA SER A 18 -22.08 15.45 -27.41
C SER A 18 -22.50 15.90 -26.01
N ALA A 19 -22.15 15.13 -24.97
CA ALA A 19 -22.48 15.45 -23.59
C ALA A 19 -21.42 16.32 -22.89
N LEU A 20 -20.24 16.50 -23.49
CA LEU A 20 -19.13 17.29 -22.92
C LEU A 20 -19.53 18.70 -22.45
N PRO A 21 -20.39 19.46 -23.17
CA PRO A 21 -20.81 20.79 -22.73
C PRO A 21 -21.51 20.79 -21.36
N TYR A 22 -22.12 19.67 -20.97
CA TYR A 22 -22.94 19.54 -19.76
C TYR A 22 -22.24 18.78 -18.62
N VAL A 23 -21.06 18.18 -18.87
CA VAL A 23 -20.34 17.37 -17.88
C VAL A 23 -20.03 18.16 -16.62
N HIS A 24 -19.69 19.44 -16.75
CA HIS A 24 -19.45 20.32 -15.62
C HIS A 24 -20.68 20.42 -14.70
N ASP A 25 -21.86 20.66 -15.27
CA ASP A 25 -23.09 20.84 -14.51
C ASP A 25 -23.52 19.54 -13.84
N TYR A 26 -23.41 18.42 -14.56
CA TYR A 26 -23.66 17.10 -13.98
C TYR A 26 -22.70 16.79 -12.82
N LEU A 27 -21.42 17.18 -12.95
CA LEU A 27 -20.44 16.97 -11.90
C LEU A 27 -20.76 17.83 -10.67
N GLN A 28 -21.14 19.09 -10.88
CA GLN A 28 -21.61 19.97 -9.80
C GLN A 28 -22.82 19.38 -9.08
N ILE A 29 -23.86 18.95 -9.81
CA ILE A 29 -25.06 18.34 -9.25
C ILE A 29 -24.69 17.11 -8.42
N THR A 30 -23.88 16.21 -8.98
CA THR A 30 -23.46 14.99 -8.29
C THR A 30 -22.62 15.29 -7.05
N CYS A 31 -21.72 16.26 -7.10
CA CYS A 31 -20.97 16.71 -5.92
C CYS A 31 -21.90 17.31 -4.86
N SER A 32 -22.89 18.12 -5.24
CA SER A 32 -23.88 18.68 -4.32
C SER A 32 -24.72 17.59 -3.65
N ILE A 33 -25.17 16.58 -4.41
CA ILE A 33 -25.91 15.42 -3.87
C ILE A 33 -25.02 14.65 -2.88
N ASN A 34 -23.78 14.35 -3.26
CA ASN A 34 -22.84 13.65 -2.38
C ASN A 34 -22.57 14.44 -1.09
N ASN A 35 -22.45 15.76 -1.17
CA ASN A 35 -22.20 16.61 0.00
C ASN A 35 -23.45 16.75 0.90
N ALA A 36 -24.65 16.72 0.33
CA ALA A 36 -25.90 16.90 1.08
C ALA A 36 -26.36 15.62 1.78
N PHE A 37 -26.16 14.46 1.16
CA PHE A 37 -26.79 13.21 1.61
C PHE A 37 -25.83 12.11 2.04
N ARG A 38 -24.53 12.18 1.69
CA ARG A 38 -23.57 11.17 2.15
C ARG A 38 -22.82 11.67 3.38
N SER A 39 -22.45 10.72 4.24
CA SER A 39 -21.52 10.96 5.33
C SER A 39 -20.22 11.58 4.80
N PRO A 40 -19.51 12.40 5.60
CA PRO A 40 -18.21 12.95 5.23
C PRO A 40 -17.30 11.89 4.61
N TYR A 41 -16.53 12.25 3.57
CA TYR A 41 -15.60 11.29 2.97
C TYR A 41 -14.39 11.02 3.86
N VAL A 42 -14.02 12.02 4.67
CA VAL A 42 -12.97 11.91 5.68
C VAL A 42 -13.67 11.79 7.01
N HIS A 43 -13.37 10.71 7.73
CA HIS A 43 -13.80 10.48 9.10
C HIS A 43 -12.59 10.64 10.00
N ASP A 44 -12.78 11.31 11.14
CA ASP A 44 -11.76 11.38 12.18
C ASP A 44 -11.83 10.08 12.99
N TYR A 45 -10.75 9.31 12.97
CA TYR A 45 -10.59 8.11 13.79
C TYR A 45 -9.86 8.46 15.10
N SER A 46 -10.04 7.63 16.13
CA SER A 46 -9.34 7.80 17.42
C SER A 46 -7.82 7.89 17.27
N ASP A 47 -7.28 7.13 16.31
CA ASP A 47 -5.84 6.99 16.09
C ASP A 47 -5.24 8.16 15.30
N ASP A 48 -6.07 8.97 14.65
CA ASP A 48 -5.61 10.04 13.75
C ASP A 48 -4.83 11.12 14.50
N ILE A 49 -5.19 11.38 15.76
CA ILE A 49 -4.49 12.31 16.63
C ILE A 49 -3.06 11.83 16.87
N ASP A 50 -2.86 10.54 17.11
CA ASP A 50 -1.55 9.97 17.42
C ASP A 50 -0.70 9.83 16.15
N ILE A 51 -1.32 9.48 15.02
CA ILE A 51 -0.68 9.53 13.71
C ILE A 51 -0.24 10.97 13.39
N ALA A 52 -1.09 11.97 13.61
CA ALA A 52 -0.78 13.37 13.34
C ALA A 52 0.39 13.88 14.20
N LYS A 53 0.44 13.53 15.49
CA LYS A 53 1.59 13.83 16.36
C LYS A 53 2.86 13.18 15.81
N LEU A 54 2.79 11.91 15.43
CA LEU A 54 3.94 11.19 14.89
C LEU A 54 4.42 11.77 13.55
N MET A 55 3.50 12.21 12.69
CA MET A 55 3.82 12.92 11.45
C MET A 55 4.51 14.25 11.74
N LEU A 56 4.01 15.01 12.73
CA LEU A 56 4.60 16.29 13.12
C LEU A 56 6.03 16.13 13.64
N ASP A 57 6.27 15.11 14.46
CA ASP A 57 7.59 14.76 14.98
C ASP A 57 8.57 14.37 13.87
N ARG A 58 8.08 13.79 12.77
CA ARG A 58 8.89 13.36 11.63
C ARG A 58 9.06 14.44 10.56
N LYS A 59 8.13 15.39 10.44
CA LYS A 59 8.08 16.41 9.38
C LYS A 59 9.40 17.17 9.18
N ASN A 60 10.09 17.48 10.28
CA ASN A 60 11.33 18.26 10.26
C ASN A 60 12.60 17.40 10.43
N LYS A 61 12.48 16.07 10.43
CA LYS A 61 13.65 15.18 10.53
C LYS A 61 14.35 15.10 9.18
N ILE A 62 15.67 15.24 9.21
CA ILE A 62 16.55 15.07 8.05
C ILE A 62 16.83 13.58 7.86
N ASN A 63 16.78 13.10 6.62
CA ASN A 63 17.11 11.72 6.29
C ASN A 63 18.62 11.52 6.16
N LEU A 64 19.27 11.08 7.23
CA LEU A 64 20.73 10.86 7.26
C LEU A 64 21.20 9.73 6.32
N LEU A 65 20.29 8.92 5.77
CA LEU A 65 20.62 7.87 4.82
C LEU A 65 20.68 8.37 3.37
N GLU A 66 20.16 9.57 3.09
CA GLU A 66 20.17 10.16 1.74
C GLU A 66 21.60 10.33 1.22
N ASP A 67 22.49 10.91 2.03
CA ASP A 67 23.91 11.11 1.67
C ASP A 67 24.62 9.77 1.38
N LYS A 68 24.26 8.73 2.14
CA LYS A 68 24.82 7.38 1.94
C LYS A 68 24.32 6.74 0.66
N LEU A 69 23.06 6.98 0.30
CA LEU A 69 22.45 6.46 -0.92
C LEU A 69 22.95 7.20 -2.17
N ALA A 70 23.26 8.49 -2.04
CA ALA A 70 23.89 9.30 -3.08
C ALA A 70 25.35 8.87 -3.34
N ASN A 71 26.04 8.35 -2.33
CA ASN A 71 27.43 7.94 -2.46
C ASN A 71 27.58 6.61 -3.24
N LYS A 72 27.89 6.72 -4.53
CA LYS A 72 28.02 5.58 -5.46
C LYS A 72 29.13 4.59 -5.10
N THR A 73 30.10 4.93 -4.25
CA THR A 73 31.13 3.96 -3.79
C THR A 73 30.56 2.95 -2.80
N PHE A 74 29.61 3.36 -1.94
CA PHE A 74 28.90 2.45 -1.04
C PHE A 74 28.10 1.39 -1.81
N LEU A 75 27.55 1.76 -2.97
CA LEU A 75 26.83 0.83 -3.84
C LEU A 75 27.75 -0.19 -4.55
N LYS A 76 29.01 0.19 -4.79
CA LYS A 76 30.02 -0.68 -5.44
C LYS A 76 30.64 -1.70 -4.47
N ALA A 77 30.66 -1.40 -3.18
CA ALA A 77 31.13 -2.31 -2.13
C ALA A 77 30.00 -3.29 -1.73
N LYS A 78 29.64 -4.23 -2.59
CA LYS A 78 28.58 -5.23 -2.27
C LYS A 78 28.97 -6.64 -2.70
N SER A 79 28.94 -7.57 -1.73
CA SER A 79 28.67 -8.98 -2.02
C SER A 79 27.15 -9.16 -1.99
N TRP A 80 26.58 -9.44 -3.16
CA TRP A 80 25.16 -9.81 -3.24
C TRP A 80 25.01 -11.21 -2.65
N LYS A 81 24.41 -11.30 -1.47
CA LYS A 81 23.94 -12.58 -0.95
C LYS A 81 22.49 -12.73 -1.32
N ARG A 82 22.16 -13.81 -2.02
CA ARG A 82 20.77 -14.24 -2.17
C ARG A 82 20.20 -14.42 -0.77
N MET A 83 19.04 -13.82 -0.50
CA MET A 83 18.34 -14.05 0.77
C MET A 83 17.76 -15.46 0.73
N GLU A 84 18.56 -16.43 1.15
CA GLU A 84 18.10 -17.79 1.42
C GLU A 84 17.47 -17.81 2.81
N GLY A 85 16.21 -18.28 2.88
CA GLY A 85 15.27 -18.03 3.98
C GLY A 85 15.74 -18.37 5.39
N GLU A 86 16.76 -19.22 5.54
CA GLU A 86 17.20 -19.72 6.85
C GLU A 86 18.50 -19.05 7.35
N SER A 87 19.42 -18.64 6.47
CA SER A 87 20.83 -18.37 6.86
C SER A 87 21.25 -16.89 6.85
N THR A 88 20.48 -15.98 6.24
CA THR A 88 20.70 -14.52 6.33
C THR A 88 19.87 -13.86 7.45
N ALA A 89 19.18 -14.69 8.24
CA ALA A 89 17.95 -14.35 8.96
C ALA A 89 18.11 -13.86 10.41
N LEU A 90 19.29 -13.93 11.01
CA LEU A 90 19.41 -13.86 12.48
C LEU A 90 19.31 -12.46 13.11
N THR A 91 19.01 -11.38 12.36
CA THR A 91 19.04 -10.02 12.95
C THR A 91 17.92 -9.06 12.49
N SER A 92 17.02 -9.47 11.59
CA SER A 92 15.88 -8.60 11.25
C SER A 92 14.84 -8.57 12.37
N PRO A 93 14.18 -7.44 12.61
CA PRO A 93 13.16 -7.33 13.65
C PRO A 93 11.92 -8.13 13.28
N LEU A 94 11.26 -8.72 14.28
CA LEU A 94 9.89 -9.21 14.16
C LEU A 94 8.94 -8.03 14.39
N LEU A 95 8.17 -7.64 13.39
CA LEU A 95 7.26 -6.50 13.42
C LEU A 95 5.81 -6.98 13.36
N SER A 96 4.92 -6.34 14.14
CA SER A 96 3.49 -6.56 14.00
C SER A 96 2.90 -5.78 12.80
N LYS A 97 1.65 -6.09 12.42
CA LYS A 97 0.93 -5.32 11.39
C LYS A 97 0.79 -3.85 11.79
N GLU A 98 0.56 -3.57 13.07
CA GLU A 98 0.45 -2.22 13.62
C GLU A 98 1.78 -1.46 13.56
N ASP A 99 2.91 -2.14 13.76
CA ASP A 99 4.23 -1.53 13.63
C ASP A 99 4.50 -1.08 12.20
N ILE A 100 4.14 -1.90 11.22
CA ILE A 100 4.25 -1.54 9.80
C ILE A 100 3.30 -0.39 9.48
N LYS A 101 2.04 -0.43 9.96
CA LYS A 101 1.05 0.67 9.80
C LYS A 101 1.58 1.99 10.37
N ARG A 102 2.30 1.94 11.49
CA ARG A 102 2.93 3.11 12.14
C ARG A 102 4.16 3.62 11.37
N ILE A 103 4.87 2.75 10.65
CA ILE A 103 5.97 3.16 9.76
C ILE A 103 5.40 3.88 8.53
N THR A 104 4.36 3.34 7.91
CA THR A 104 3.75 3.83 6.68
C THR A 104 2.73 4.95 6.88
N MET A 105 2.40 5.28 8.13
CA MET A 105 1.33 6.23 8.49
C MET A 105 -0.05 5.85 7.94
N GLY A 106 -0.31 4.55 7.78
CA GLY A 106 -1.57 4.03 7.29
C GLY A 106 -1.43 2.82 6.37
N ILE A 107 -2.57 2.31 5.93
CA ILE A 107 -2.67 1.02 5.23
C ILE A 107 -2.33 1.10 3.74
N PHE A 108 -2.34 2.30 3.14
CA PHE A 108 -2.23 2.46 1.70
C PHE A 108 -0.92 1.89 1.14
N GLN A 109 0.22 2.27 1.74
CA GLN A 109 1.53 1.77 1.30
C GLN A 109 1.66 0.26 1.50
N ILE A 110 1.00 -0.31 2.51
CA ILE A 110 0.97 -1.75 2.78
C ILE A 110 0.21 -2.48 1.67
N LYS A 111 -1.01 -2.01 1.32
CA LYS A 111 -1.80 -2.58 0.22
C LYS A 111 -1.03 -2.51 -1.10
N GLN A 112 -0.35 -1.38 -1.35
CA GLN A 112 0.47 -1.22 -2.55
C GLN A 112 1.70 -2.14 -2.53
N ALA A 113 2.32 -2.33 -1.36
CA ALA A 113 3.48 -3.18 -1.16
C ALA A 113 3.14 -4.67 -1.36
N LEU A 114 1.99 -5.13 -0.90
CA LEU A 114 1.49 -6.49 -1.11
C LEU A 114 1.31 -6.79 -2.59
N SER A 115 0.59 -5.91 -3.30
CA SER A 115 0.41 -6.03 -4.74
C SER A 115 1.75 -6.01 -5.47
N TYR A 116 2.72 -5.22 -4.98
CA TYR A 116 4.05 -5.11 -5.58
C TYR A 116 4.88 -6.38 -5.36
N VAL A 117 4.83 -6.96 -4.16
CA VAL A 117 5.48 -8.24 -3.88
C VAL A 117 4.87 -9.36 -4.72
N ASN A 118 3.54 -9.43 -4.84
CA ASN A 118 2.88 -10.47 -5.64
C ASN A 118 3.28 -10.43 -7.12
N GLU A 119 3.58 -9.24 -7.66
CA GLU A 119 4.11 -9.08 -9.03
C GLU A 119 5.55 -9.62 -9.18
N HIS A 120 6.36 -9.56 -8.12
CA HIS A 120 7.82 -9.79 -8.18
C HIS A 120 8.32 -10.95 -7.30
N ILE A 121 7.44 -11.77 -6.73
CA ILE A 121 7.82 -12.88 -5.82
C ILE A 121 8.55 -14.02 -6.55
N ASP A 122 8.25 -14.20 -7.84
CA ASP A 122 8.82 -15.26 -8.70
C ASP A 122 10.16 -14.85 -9.34
N GLU A 123 10.44 -13.54 -9.41
CA GLU A 123 11.68 -12.99 -9.97
C GLU A 123 12.64 -12.66 -8.83
N ALA A 124 13.67 -13.49 -8.65
CA ALA A 124 14.67 -13.40 -7.58
C ALA A 124 15.05 -11.94 -7.18
N ALA A 125 14.37 -11.40 -6.16
CA ALA A 125 14.59 -10.09 -5.54
C ALA A 125 15.00 -8.95 -6.50
N HIS A 126 14.43 -8.93 -7.72
CA HIS A 126 14.65 -7.85 -8.67
C HIS A 126 13.47 -6.87 -8.55
N TYR A 127 13.68 -5.80 -7.80
CA TYR A 127 12.64 -4.80 -7.56
C TYR A 127 12.62 -3.78 -8.70
N GLU A 128 11.67 -3.91 -9.63
CA GLU A 128 11.49 -2.98 -10.76
C GLU A 128 10.38 -1.95 -10.49
N SER A 129 10.47 -0.74 -11.05
CA SER A 129 9.42 0.26 -10.85
C SER A 129 8.15 -0.02 -11.68
N ARG A 130 6.97 0.11 -11.07
CA ARG A 130 5.66 -0.08 -11.73
C ARG A 130 5.37 0.81 -12.95
N HIS A 131 6.03 1.97 -13.04
CA HIS A 131 5.73 3.00 -14.06
C HIS A 131 6.79 3.11 -15.17
N SER A 132 7.84 2.27 -15.14
CA SER A 132 8.84 2.21 -16.20
C SER A 132 9.67 0.94 -16.03
N ASN A 133 9.53 -0.02 -16.96
CA ASN A 133 10.21 -1.34 -17.03
C ASN A 133 11.76 -1.30 -17.12
N ARG A 134 12.43 -0.25 -16.62
CA ARG A 134 13.89 -0.08 -16.70
C ARG A 134 14.53 0.62 -15.51
N LYS A 135 13.75 1.27 -14.62
CA LYS A 135 14.33 2.02 -13.50
C LYS A 135 14.38 1.16 -12.25
N GLN A 136 15.60 0.78 -11.88
CA GLN A 136 15.91 0.12 -10.62
C GLN A 136 16.20 1.18 -9.56
N TYR A 137 15.62 1.02 -8.38
CA TYR A 137 15.86 1.90 -7.25
C TYR A 137 16.59 1.14 -6.14
N TYR A 138 17.69 1.72 -5.65
CA TYR A 138 18.30 1.23 -4.42
C TYR A 138 17.54 1.76 -3.21
N ALA A 139 17.35 0.90 -2.21
CA ALA A 139 16.84 1.26 -0.89
C ALA A 139 17.86 0.87 0.18
N ILE A 140 17.96 1.69 1.23
CA ILE A 140 18.74 1.42 2.43
C ILE A 140 17.78 1.45 3.61
N ILE A 141 17.84 0.42 4.44
CA ILE A 141 17.06 0.31 5.66
C ILE A 141 18.03 0.03 6.80
N LYS A 142 17.94 0.84 7.85
CA LYS A 142 18.70 0.69 9.09
C LYS A 142 17.76 0.17 10.16
N TYR A 143 18.02 -1.03 10.64
CA TYR A 143 17.22 -1.70 11.66
C TYR A 143 18.11 -2.24 12.79
N ASN A 144 17.50 -2.52 13.94
CA ASN A 144 18.07 -3.38 14.97
C ASN A 144 17.23 -4.66 15.09
N SER A 145 17.52 -5.51 16.07
CA SER A 145 16.79 -6.75 16.32
C SER A 145 15.31 -6.56 16.68
N THR A 146 14.87 -5.35 16.99
CA THR A 146 13.51 -5.08 17.48
C THR A 146 12.71 -4.09 16.66
N ASN A 147 13.37 -3.19 15.91
CA ASN A 147 12.68 -2.10 15.24
C ASN A 147 13.43 -1.58 13.99
N VAL A 148 12.69 -0.92 13.10
CA VAL A 148 13.25 -0.16 11.98
C VAL A 148 13.53 1.27 12.44
N LYS A 149 14.76 1.75 12.25
CA LYS A 149 15.20 3.07 12.72
C LYS A 149 15.10 4.14 11.65
N GLU A 150 15.64 3.87 10.46
CA GLU A 150 15.72 4.83 9.35
C GLU A 150 15.60 4.07 8.01
N TRP A 151 15.06 4.73 6.99
CA TRP A 151 14.97 4.20 5.63
C TRP A 151 15.16 5.31 4.61
N CYS A 152 15.66 4.94 3.42
CA CYS A 152 15.73 5.83 2.27
C CYS A 152 15.67 5.02 0.98
N CYS A 153 15.04 5.56 -0.05
CA CYS A 153 14.97 4.96 -1.38
C CYS A 153 15.23 6.03 -2.46
N GLN A 154 15.80 5.60 -3.59
CA GLN A 154 16.10 6.48 -4.72
C GLN A 154 14.87 6.91 -5.53
N CYS A 155 13.69 6.38 -5.23
CA CYS A 155 12.48 6.81 -5.92
C CYS A 155 12.11 8.25 -5.52
N PRO A 156 11.28 8.96 -6.32
CA PRO A 156 10.93 10.36 -6.04
C PRO A 156 10.38 10.61 -4.63
N ASN A 157 9.66 9.63 -4.06
CA ASN A 157 9.08 9.71 -2.72
C ASN A 157 9.93 9.02 -1.65
N GLY A 158 11.10 8.50 -2.01
CA GLY A 158 11.90 7.61 -1.17
C GLY A 158 12.72 8.34 -0.11
N ASN A 159 12.83 9.67 -0.21
CA ASN A 159 13.50 10.50 0.79
C ASN A 159 12.56 11.03 1.89
N ASN A 160 11.24 10.83 1.75
CA ASN A 160 10.29 11.25 2.75
C ASN A 160 10.62 10.63 4.12
N THR A 161 10.56 11.46 5.17
CA THR A 161 10.77 11.04 6.56
C THR A 161 9.46 10.88 7.32
N ILE A 162 8.35 11.43 6.79
CA ILE A 162 7.01 11.27 7.36
C ILE A 162 6.57 9.82 7.19
N ASP A 163 6.50 9.35 5.94
CA ASP A 163 6.11 7.99 5.55
C ASP A 163 7.25 7.29 4.78
N CYS A 164 6.93 6.15 4.16
CA CYS A 164 7.85 5.44 3.30
C CYS A 164 7.21 5.12 1.96
N CYS A 165 8.04 5.00 0.91
CA CYS A 165 7.55 4.57 -0.39
C CYS A 165 7.21 3.08 -0.40
N THR A 166 6.42 2.65 -1.38
CA THR A 166 6.06 1.25 -1.59
C THR A 166 7.26 0.31 -1.60
N HIS A 167 8.38 0.71 -2.24
CA HIS A 167 9.58 -0.14 -2.31
C HIS A 167 10.15 -0.44 -0.91
N VAL A 168 10.26 0.58 -0.06
CA VAL A 168 10.71 0.43 1.34
C VAL A 168 9.69 -0.39 2.12
N CYS A 169 8.40 -0.08 1.97
CA CYS A 169 7.32 -0.80 2.64
C CYS A 169 7.33 -2.30 2.30
N SER A 170 7.51 -2.69 1.04
CA SER A 170 7.59 -4.09 0.62
C SER A 170 8.75 -4.83 1.28
N ILE A 171 9.92 -4.19 1.38
CA ILE A 171 11.09 -4.79 2.03
C ILE A 171 10.86 -4.93 3.53
N ILE A 172 10.34 -3.89 4.19
CA ILE A 172 10.03 -3.92 5.64
C ILE A 172 8.96 -4.98 5.93
N TRP A 173 7.90 -5.05 5.13
CA TRP A 173 6.84 -6.04 5.28
C TRP A 173 7.36 -7.46 5.13
N TYR A 174 8.19 -7.71 4.11
CA TYR A 174 8.77 -9.04 3.91
C TYR A 174 9.73 -9.43 5.03
N LEU A 175 10.64 -8.53 5.41
CA LEU A 175 11.65 -8.78 6.45
C LEU A 175 11.09 -8.84 7.87
N GLY A 176 10.01 -8.10 8.14
CA GLY A 176 9.46 -7.91 9.48
C GLY A 176 8.27 -8.82 9.80
N LEU A 177 7.47 -9.20 8.80
CA LEU A 177 6.22 -9.92 9.02
C LEU A 177 6.14 -11.19 8.15
N ALA A 178 6.16 -11.04 6.82
CA ALA A 178 5.76 -12.11 5.91
C ALA A 178 6.61 -13.38 6.01
N ARG A 179 7.93 -13.21 6.21
CA ARG A 179 8.85 -14.33 6.38
C ARG A 179 8.62 -15.13 7.68
N HIS A 180 8.05 -14.49 8.70
CA HIS A 180 7.83 -15.11 10.02
C HIS A 180 6.49 -15.83 10.07
N GLU A 181 5.48 -15.29 9.38
CA GLU A 181 4.12 -15.83 9.36
C GLU A 181 3.89 -16.91 8.28
N LYS A 182 4.94 -17.32 7.53
CA LYS A 182 4.84 -18.26 6.39
C LYS A 182 3.70 -17.89 5.43
N ILE A 183 3.48 -16.59 5.20
CA ILE A 183 2.37 -16.09 4.38
C ILE A 183 2.50 -16.70 2.97
N PRO A 184 1.45 -17.35 2.43
CA PRO A 184 1.54 -18.08 1.17
C PRO A 184 1.93 -17.17 0.01
N SER A 185 2.73 -17.73 -0.89
CA SER A 185 3.20 -17.09 -2.11
C SER A 185 2.04 -16.76 -3.05
N LYS A 186 1.93 -15.49 -3.43
CA LYS A 186 1.06 -14.92 -4.47
C LYS A 186 -0.44 -15.03 -4.18
N GLN A 187 -1.00 -13.97 -3.58
CA GLN A 187 -2.44 -13.81 -3.48
C GLN A 187 -2.99 -13.29 -4.82
N PHE A 188 -3.84 -14.08 -5.47
CA PHE A 188 -4.55 -13.65 -6.69
C PHE A 188 -5.56 -12.55 -6.34
N SER A 189 -5.70 -11.54 -7.21
CA SER A 189 -6.73 -10.52 -7.01
C SER A 189 -8.11 -11.15 -7.16
N ASN A 190 -8.93 -11.13 -6.11
CA ASN A 190 -10.33 -11.59 -6.13
C ASN A 190 -11.19 -10.90 -7.21
N HIS A 191 -10.73 -9.77 -7.76
CA HIS A 191 -11.35 -9.07 -8.88
C HIS A 191 -11.60 -9.96 -10.11
N PHE A 192 -10.71 -10.91 -10.40
CA PHE A 192 -10.93 -11.84 -11.52
C PHE A 192 -12.08 -12.83 -11.22
N PHE A 193 -12.15 -13.34 -9.99
CA PHE A 193 -13.20 -14.28 -9.58
C PHE A 193 -14.58 -13.63 -9.41
N ASN A 194 -14.63 -12.31 -9.18
CA ASN A 194 -15.90 -11.56 -9.21
C ASN A 194 -16.60 -11.59 -10.57
N PHE A 195 -15.88 -11.81 -11.68
CA PHE A 195 -16.49 -12.04 -13.01
C PHE A 195 -17.05 -13.46 -13.18
N PHE A 196 -16.66 -14.40 -12.31
CA PHE A 196 -17.03 -15.81 -12.38
C PHE A 196 -17.94 -16.26 -11.24
N LYS A 197 -18.44 -15.34 -10.41
CA LYS A 197 -19.46 -15.68 -9.41
C LYS A 197 -20.67 -16.30 -10.11
N ASP A 198 -21.11 -17.44 -9.57
CA ASP A 198 -22.15 -18.28 -10.16
C ASP A 198 -23.48 -17.51 -10.28
N ALA A 199 -24.10 -17.59 -11.47
CA ALA A 199 -25.34 -16.90 -11.84
C ALA A 199 -26.58 -17.41 -11.07
N SER A 200 -26.41 -18.41 -10.20
CA SER A 200 -27.43 -18.89 -9.28
C SER A 200 -27.67 -17.96 -8.09
N SER A 201 -26.75 -17.02 -7.81
CA SER A 201 -26.91 -15.99 -6.78
C SER A 201 -27.65 -14.77 -7.32
N VAL A 202 -28.98 -14.75 -7.14
CA VAL A 202 -29.82 -13.57 -7.40
C VAL A 202 -29.66 -12.61 -6.22
N PRO A 203 -29.22 -11.35 -6.42
CA PRO A 203 -29.15 -10.38 -5.32
C PRO A 203 -30.56 -10.14 -4.77
N SER A 204 -30.73 -10.29 -3.45
CA SER A 204 -31.94 -9.87 -2.76
C SER A 204 -32.02 -8.34 -2.75
N ASP A 205 -33.18 -7.77 -3.06
CA ASP A 205 -33.45 -6.32 -3.05
C ASP A 205 -33.40 -5.67 -1.64
N GLU A 206 -32.83 -6.35 -0.65
CA GLU A 206 -32.62 -5.86 0.72
C GLU A 206 -31.13 -5.61 1.07
N ASP A 207 -30.22 -5.71 0.09
CA ASP A 207 -28.83 -5.33 0.31
C ASP A 207 -28.66 -3.82 0.07
N GLU A 208 -29.07 -3.04 1.09
CA GLU A 208 -28.48 -1.73 1.32
C GLU A 208 -26.97 -1.84 1.16
N SER A 209 -26.38 -0.96 0.35
CA SER A 209 -24.94 -0.83 0.20
C SER A 209 -24.32 -0.33 1.52
N SER A 210 -24.21 -1.20 2.51
CA SER A 210 -23.07 -1.20 3.39
C SER A 210 -21.90 -1.75 2.57
N ASP A 211 -21.19 -0.84 1.89
CA ASP A 211 -19.73 -0.94 1.93
C ASP A 211 -19.35 -0.66 3.40
N GLU A 212 -19.73 -1.56 4.30
CA GLU A 212 -18.95 -1.78 5.50
C GLU A 212 -17.62 -2.25 4.93
N ASP A 213 -16.60 -1.41 5.11
CA ASP A 213 -15.22 -1.85 5.08
C ASP A 213 -15.18 -3.05 6.04
N GLU A 214 -15.38 -4.26 5.50
CA GLU A 214 -14.93 -5.48 6.13
C GLU A 214 -13.44 -5.21 6.32
N ASP A 215 -13.09 -4.85 7.55
CA ASP A 215 -11.83 -5.25 8.13
C ASP A 215 -11.67 -6.70 7.67
N ASP A 216 -10.77 -6.91 6.71
CA ASP A 216 -10.26 -8.23 6.36
C ASP A 216 -9.61 -8.77 7.65
N ASP A 217 -10.45 -9.25 8.57
CA ASP A 217 -10.07 -10.15 9.62
C ASP A 217 -9.60 -11.37 8.87
N VAL A 218 -8.28 -11.46 8.76
CA VAL A 218 -7.59 -12.58 8.17
C VAL A 218 -7.87 -13.76 9.09
N THR A 219 -9.00 -14.42 8.87
CA THR A 219 -9.35 -15.67 9.52
C THR A 219 -8.38 -16.71 9.00
N TYR A 220 -7.41 -17.03 9.85
CA TYR A 220 -6.56 -18.21 9.65
C TYR A 220 -7.40 -19.43 10.01
N GLU A 221 -7.98 -20.09 9.01
CA GLU A 221 -8.40 -21.48 9.19
C GLU A 221 -7.13 -22.32 9.43
N LEU A 222 -6.91 -22.66 10.70
CA LEU A 222 -5.99 -23.72 11.09
C LEU A 222 -6.61 -25.04 10.63
N ALA A 223 -6.07 -25.61 9.56
CA ALA A 223 -6.29 -27.02 9.27
C ALA A 223 -5.49 -27.85 10.30
N ASP A 224 -6.22 -28.64 11.09
CA ASP A 224 -5.68 -29.69 11.97
C ASP A 224 -4.79 -30.70 11.22
#